data_AF-A0A836X0H3-F1
#
_entry.id   AF-A0A836X0H3-F1
#
_cell.length_a   1.000
_cell.length_b   1.000
_cell.length_c   1.000
_cell.angle_alpha   90.00
_cell.angle_beta   90.00
_cell.angle_gamma   90.00
#
_symmetry.space_group_name_H-M   'P 1'
#
loop_
_entity.id
_entity.type
_entity.pdbx_description
1 polymer ?
#
loop_
_entity_poly.entity_id
_entity_poly.type
_entity_poly.pdbx_seq_one_letter_code
_entity_poly.pdbx_strand_id
1 'polypeptide(L)'
;FYGFDTVRLARNHADEAHVGQHYAIWMEEQGYTDWRSAYKPPTGTNTTQKHRWEIPEEYHYNTWIAQESEKQLAAYAAADEPFFLWSSFFDPHPPYLAPEPWDSMYEPGSISVPGLSAGEHERNPPHFAMTQQVKPDFSPWRESGFGIHGMQSHLRAPEQMVKDVAVYYGMVSLLDKYIGRILDSLDAVGLADNTLVVFTSDHGHLFGQ
;
A
#
# COMPACT_ATOMS: atom_id res chain seq x y z
N PHE A 1 -10.25 -6.86 -20.31
CA PHE A 1 -9.15 -6.99 -19.32
C PHE A 1 -9.19 -8.42 -18.79
N TYR A 2 -8.25 -9.31 -19.10
CA TYR A 2 -8.12 -10.67 -18.51
C TYR A 2 -9.39 -11.38 -17.98
N GLY A 3 -10.51 -11.40 -18.72
CA GLY A 3 -11.76 -12.04 -18.30
C GLY A 3 -12.68 -11.24 -17.35
N PHE A 4 -12.34 -10.00 -16.97
CA PHE A 4 -13.19 -9.10 -16.19
C PHE A 4 -14.12 -8.26 -17.07
N ASP A 5 -15.40 -8.20 -16.69
CA ASP A 5 -16.42 -7.36 -17.35
C ASP A 5 -16.25 -5.87 -17.04
N THR A 6 -15.84 -5.55 -15.80
CA THR A 6 -15.58 -4.18 -15.36
C THR A 6 -14.21 -4.09 -14.71
N VAL A 7 -13.46 -3.03 -15.03
CA VAL A 7 -12.16 -2.75 -14.41
C VAL A 7 -12.05 -1.28 -14.03
N ARG A 8 -11.64 -1.05 -12.78
CA ARG A 8 -11.25 0.25 -12.25
C ARG A 8 -9.75 0.21 -11.95
N LEU A 9 -9.06 1.28 -12.33
CA LEU A 9 -7.60 1.32 -12.29
C LEU A 9 -7.16 2.57 -11.53
N ALA A 10 -6.32 2.36 -10.53
CA ALA A 10 -5.43 3.35 -9.98
C ALA A 10 -4.01 3.01 -10.40
N ARG A 11 -3.19 4.04 -10.50
CA ARG A 11 -1.76 3.89 -10.79
C ARG A 11 -0.94 4.51 -9.67
N ASN A 12 0.10 3.78 -9.30
CA ASN A 12 1.14 4.11 -8.31
C ASN A 12 0.64 4.09 -6.87
N HIS A 13 1.62 4.11 -5.99
CA HIS A 13 1.42 4.01 -4.56
C HIS A 13 1.87 5.32 -3.87
N ALA A 14 1.12 5.74 -2.86
CA ALA A 14 1.31 7.01 -2.15
C ALA A 14 1.50 8.22 -3.09
N ASP A 15 2.47 9.09 -2.81
CA ASP A 15 2.71 10.34 -3.53
C ASP A 15 3.51 10.19 -4.85
N GLU A 16 3.55 8.99 -5.44
CA GLU A 16 4.36 8.71 -6.61
C GLU A 16 3.94 9.46 -7.88
N ALA A 17 4.89 9.52 -8.81
CA ALA A 17 4.97 10.50 -9.90
C ALA A 17 3.91 10.40 -11.01
N HIS A 18 3.13 9.33 -11.08
CA HIS A 18 2.32 8.98 -12.26
C HIS A 18 0.85 8.75 -11.95
N VAL A 19 0.32 9.31 -10.86
CA VAL A 19 -1.08 9.15 -10.44
C VAL A 19 -2.01 9.43 -11.63
N GLY A 20 -3.14 8.74 -11.72
CA GLY A 20 -4.03 8.93 -12.86
C GLY A 20 -5.15 7.91 -12.94
N GLN A 21 -5.59 7.68 -14.18
CA GLN A 21 -6.62 6.71 -14.54
C GLN A 21 -7.96 7.00 -13.86
N HIS A 22 -8.71 5.96 -13.48
CA HIS A 22 -10.05 6.11 -12.91
C HIS A 22 -10.01 6.78 -11.54
N TYR A 23 -8.95 6.59 -10.77
CA TYR A 23 -8.80 7.20 -9.46
C TYR A 23 -8.66 8.73 -9.53
N ALA A 24 -7.83 9.25 -10.45
CA ALA A 24 -7.73 10.71 -10.62
C ALA A 24 -9.02 11.34 -11.14
N ILE A 25 -9.73 10.65 -12.04
CA ILE A 25 -11.05 11.09 -12.51
C ILE A 25 -12.04 11.12 -11.33
N TRP A 26 -12.06 10.06 -10.51
CA TRP A 26 -12.91 10.01 -9.32
C TRP A 26 -12.59 11.15 -8.35
N MET A 27 -11.31 11.48 -8.10
CA MET A 27 -10.95 12.63 -7.25
C MET A 27 -11.54 13.95 -7.79
N GLU A 28 -11.45 14.18 -9.11
CA GLU A 28 -12.04 15.36 -9.75
C GLU A 28 -13.57 15.36 -9.66
N GLU A 29 -14.23 14.21 -9.84
CA GLU A 29 -15.68 14.05 -9.70
C GLU A 29 -16.16 14.28 -8.26
N GLN A 30 -15.35 13.92 -7.25
CA GLN A 30 -15.63 14.21 -5.85
C GLN A 30 -15.28 15.67 -5.46
N GLY A 31 -14.75 16.47 -6.40
CA GLY A 31 -14.45 17.90 -6.19
C GLY A 31 -13.02 18.21 -5.74
N TYR A 32 -12.14 17.22 -5.63
CA TYR A 32 -10.73 17.41 -5.30
C TYR A 32 -9.90 17.66 -6.55
N THR A 33 -10.02 18.87 -7.11
CA THR A 33 -9.40 19.22 -8.41
C THR A 33 -7.91 19.59 -8.31
N ASP A 34 -7.41 19.95 -7.13
CA ASP A 34 -5.99 20.22 -6.88
C ASP A 34 -5.21 18.95 -6.46
N TRP A 35 -5.70 17.76 -6.80
CA TRP A 35 -5.07 16.50 -6.39
C TRP A 35 -3.59 16.41 -6.75
N ARG A 36 -3.13 17.10 -7.79
CA ARG A 36 -1.72 17.13 -8.23
C ARG A 36 -0.76 17.63 -7.15
N SER A 37 -1.23 18.45 -6.21
CA SER A 37 -0.40 18.95 -5.09
C SER A 37 -0.07 17.88 -4.05
N ALA A 38 -0.71 16.71 -4.09
CA ALA A 38 -0.41 15.57 -3.21
C ALA A 38 0.54 14.53 -3.84
N TYR A 39 1.05 14.75 -5.06
CA TYR A 39 1.87 13.77 -5.79
C TYR A 39 3.15 14.39 -6.39
N LYS A 40 4.10 13.52 -6.73
CA LYS A 40 5.38 13.89 -7.30
C LYS A 40 5.33 14.24 -8.80
N PRO A 41 6.26 15.08 -9.30
CA PRO A 41 6.46 15.26 -10.73
C PRO A 41 6.82 13.93 -11.44
N PRO A 42 6.45 13.76 -12.72
CA PRO A 42 5.98 14.81 -13.62
C PRO A 42 4.46 15.05 -13.60
N THR A 43 3.65 14.17 -12.99
CA THR A 43 2.19 14.35 -12.98
C THR A 43 1.71 15.27 -11.87
N GLY A 44 2.31 15.17 -10.68
CA GLY A 44 2.06 16.08 -9.57
C GLY A 44 3.09 17.20 -9.46
N THR A 45 3.01 17.96 -8.37
CA THR A 45 3.84 19.17 -8.14
C THR A 45 4.63 19.15 -6.82
N ASN A 46 4.43 18.15 -5.97
CA ASN A 46 5.02 18.07 -4.62
C ASN A 46 6.29 17.21 -4.60
N THR A 47 7.33 17.61 -3.86
CA THR A 47 8.62 16.89 -3.85
C THR A 47 9.10 16.48 -2.46
N THR A 48 8.33 16.75 -1.40
CA THR A 48 8.88 16.79 -0.04
C THR A 48 8.16 15.94 1.00
N GLN A 49 7.09 15.24 0.64
CA GLN A 49 6.28 14.51 1.63
C GLN A 49 7.05 13.36 2.28
N LYS A 50 6.85 13.22 3.59
CA LYS A 50 7.43 12.15 4.40
C LYS A 50 6.50 11.84 5.56
N HIS A 51 6.16 10.57 5.75
CA HIS A 51 5.29 10.05 6.83
C HIS A 51 3.83 10.50 6.76
N ARG A 52 3.59 11.80 6.65
CA ARG A 52 2.27 12.36 6.42
C ARG A 52 2.03 12.54 4.93
N TRP A 53 0.93 11.99 4.46
CA TRP A 53 0.39 12.27 3.14
C TRP A 53 -0.56 13.47 3.25
N GLU A 54 -0.39 14.47 2.39
CA GLU A 54 -1.21 15.67 2.35
C GLU A 54 -2.60 15.44 1.72
N ILE A 55 -2.84 14.28 1.13
CA ILE A 55 -4.17 13.95 0.62
C ILE A 55 -5.16 13.77 1.79
N PRO A 56 -6.36 14.39 1.75
CA PRO A 56 -7.40 14.08 2.74
C PRO A 56 -7.85 12.62 2.66
N GLU A 57 -8.24 12.02 3.79
CA GLU A 57 -8.63 10.61 3.85
C GLU A 57 -9.80 10.30 2.91
N GLU A 58 -10.77 11.21 2.79
CA GLU A 58 -11.92 11.03 1.89
C GLU A 58 -11.53 10.90 0.42
N TYR A 59 -10.33 11.35 0.02
CA TYR A 59 -9.77 11.20 -1.32
C TYR A 59 -8.67 10.14 -1.41
N HIS A 60 -8.34 9.45 -0.33
CA HIS A 60 -7.35 8.38 -0.31
C HIS A 60 -7.77 7.19 -1.20
N TYR A 61 -6.82 6.47 -1.80
CA TYR A 61 -7.17 5.35 -2.67
C TYR A 61 -7.88 4.21 -1.93
N ASN A 62 -7.63 3.98 -0.63
CA ASN A 62 -8.38 2.97 0.13
C ASN A 62 -9.88 3.32 0.17
N THR A 63 -10.19 4.61 0.30
CA THR A 63 -11.57 5.13 0.24
C THR A 63 -12.18 4.87 -1.12
N TRP A 64 -11.45 5.20 -2.19
CA TRP A 64 -11.91 4.98 -3.55
C TRP A 64 -12.12 3.49 -3.88
N ILE A 65 -11.17 2.63 -3.53
CA ILE A 65 -11.23 1.18 -3.75
C ILE A 65 -12.43 0.58 -3.02
N ALA A 66 -12.67 0.99 -1.77
CA ALA A 66 -13.84 0.56 -1.01
C ALA A 66 -15.13 1.01 -1.68
N GLN A 67 -15.25 2.29 -2.06
CA GLN A 67 -16.46 2.80 -2.73
C GLN A 67 -16.75 2.11 -4.07
N GLU A 68 -15.73 1.86 -4.90
CA GLU A 68 -15.93 1.11 -6.14
C GLU A 68 -16.33 -0.35 -5.87
N SER A 69 -15.79 -0.97 -4.81
CA SER A 69 -16.16 -2.32 -4.40
C SER A 69 -17.62 -2.38 -3.91
N GLU A 70 -18.02 -1.47 -3.01
CA GLU A 70 -19.38 -1.30 -2.50
C GLU A 70 -20.39 -1.14 -3.65
N LYS A 71 -20.04 -0.29 -4.64
CA LYS A 71 -20.86 -0.07 -5.84
C LYS A 71 -21.06 -1.33 -6.67
N GLN A 72 -20.02 -2.14 -6.85
CA GLN A 72 -20.14 -3.41 -7.58
C GLN A 72 -20.98 -4.43 -6.79
N LEU A 73 -20.77 -4.54 -5.48
CA LEU A 73 -21.58 -5.43 -4.64
C LEU A 73 -23.07 -5.11 -4.72
N ALA A 74 -23.43 -3.82 -4.65
CA ALA A 74 -24.80 -3.38 -4.81
C ALA A 74 -25.37 -3.72 -6.20
N ALA A 75 -24.56 -3.61 -7.26
CA ALA A 75 -24.97 -3.97 -8.62
C ALA A 75 -25.20 -5.48 -8.77
N TYR A 76 -24.32 -6.33 -8.23
CA TYR A 76 -24.47 -7.78 -8.26
C TYR A 76 -25.70 -8.24 -7.46
N ALA A 77 -25.92 -7.66 -6.27
CA ALA A 77 -27.12 -7.94 -5.48
C ALA A 77 -28.41 -7.58 -6.24
N ALA A 78 -28.43 -6.43 -6.93
CA ALA A 78 -29.58 -6.00 -7.72
C ALA A 78 -29.83 -6.88 -8.96
N ALA A 79 -28.77 -7.44 -9.55
CA ALA A 79 -28.85 -8.33 -10.71
C ALA A 79 -29.18 -9.78 -10.34
N ASP A 80 -28.99 -10.18 -9.07
CA ASP A 80 -29.08 -11.57 -8.59
C ASP A 80 -28.15 -12.52 -9.37
N GLU A 81 -26.92 -12.05 -9.64
CA GLU A 81 -25.92 -12.80 -10.41
C GLU A 81 -24.72 -13.22 -9.54
N PRO A 82 -24.13 -14.41 -9.79
CA PRO A 82 -22.86 -14.77 -9.18
C PRO A 82 -21.76 -13.83 -9.68
N PHE A 83 -20.81 -13.49 -8.81
CA PHE A 83 -19.76 -12.55 -9.13
C PHE A 83 -18.37 -13.04 -8.72
N PHE A 84 -17.37 -12.41 -9.34
CA PHE A 84 -15.98 -12.44 -8.90
C PHE A 84 -15.49 -11.00 -8.78
N LEU A 85 -15.28 -10.54 -7.55
CA LEU A 85 -14.81 -9.19 -7.25
C LEU A 85 -13.37 -9.25 -6.72
N TRP A 86 -12.45 -8.59 -7.42
CA TRP A 86 -11.07 -8.43 -6.97
C TRP A 86 -10.85 -7.00 -6.47
N SER A 87 -10.72 -6.83 -5.16
CA SER A 87 -10.41 -5.54 -4.53
C SER A 87 -8.94 -5.51 -4.12
N SER A 88 -8.13 -4.71 -4.80
CA SER A 88 -6.67 -4.66 -4.62
C SER A 88 -6.27 -3.35 -3.96
N PHE A 89 -5.64 -3.43 -2.79
CA PHE A 89 -5.13 -2.28 -2.04
C PHE A 89 -3.62 -2.14 -2.20
N PHE A 90 -3.11 -0.90 -2.16
CA PHE A 90 -1.67 -0.62 -2.23
C PHE A 90 -1.02 -0.58 -0.84
N ASP A 91 -1.77 -0.17 0.18
CA ASP A 91 -1.26 -0.16 1.55
C ASP A 91 -0.99 -1.58 2.04
N PRO A 92 0.02 -1.79 2.90
CA PRO A 92 0.92 -0.78 3.50
C PRO A 92 2.30 -0.71 2.81
N HIS A 93 2.37 -0.83 1.48
CA HIS A 93 3.64 -0.72 0.73
C HIS A 93 4.37 0.62 1.03
N PRO A 94 5.71 0.73 0.86
CA PRO A 94 6.41 2.01 0.93
C PRO A 94 6.27 2.84 -0.37
N PRO A 95 6.35 4.18 -0.35
CA PRO A 95 6.71 5.04 0.78
C PRO A 95 5.67 5.05 1.91
N TYR A 96 6.14 5.08 3.17
CA TYR A 96 5.24 5.13 4.32
C TYR A 96 4.64 6.53 4.45
N LEU A 97 3.44 6.69 3.90
CA LEU A 97 2.68 7.93 3.85
C LEU A 97 1.23 7.60 4.18
N ALA A 98 0.72 8.20 5.24
CA ALA A 98 -0.69 8.08 5.61
C ALA A 98 -1.28 9.49 5.86
N PRO A 99 -2.58 9.70 5.61
CA PRO A 99 -3.24 10.93 6.02
C PRO A 99 -3.46 10.97 7.54
N GLU A 100 -3.67 12.16 8.11
CA GLU A 100 -4.14 12.26 9.49
C GLU A 100 -5.53 11.61 9.65
N PRO A 101 -5.83 10.99 10.81
CA PRO A 101 -4.98 10.87 12.00
C PRO A 101 -4.01 9.66 11.95
N TRP A 102 -3.92 8.95 10.82
CA TRP A 102 -3.27 7.64 10.74
C TRP A 102 -1.74 7.71 10.81
N ASP A 103 -1.13 8.77 10.28
CA ASP A 103 0.33 8.98 10.33
C ASP A 103 0.87 9.24 11.74
N SER A 104 -0.02 9.67 12.64
CA SER A 104 0.26 9.99 14.04
C SER A 104 -0.43 9.04 15.04
N MET A 105 -1.25 8.09 14.55
CA MET A 105 -2.07 7.18 15.38
C MET A 105 -1.24 6.34 16.36
N TYR A 106 -0.04 5.95 15.97
CA TYR A 106 0.86 5.17 16.79
C TYR A 106 2.08 5.96 17.22
N GLU A 107 2.31 6.00 18.54
CA GLU A 107 3.49 6.63 19.13
C GLU A 107 4.74 5.79 18.79
N PRO A 108 5.75 6.35 18.09
CA PRO A 108 6.92 5.58 17.64
C PRO A 108 7.60 4.79 18.78
N GLY A 109 7.76 5.39 19.96
CA GLY A 109 8.39 4.73 21.12
C GLY A 109 7.58 3.60 21.75
N SER A 110 6.33 3.39 21.35
CA SER A 110 5.47 2.31 21.87
C SER A 110 5.60 1.02 21.05
N ILE A 111 6.27 1.07 19.89
CA ILE A 111 6.34 -0.04 18.94
C ILE A 111 7.71 -0.72 19.01
N SER A 112 7.69 -2.06 19.09
CA SER A 112 8.89 -2.87 18.94
C SER A 112 9.32 -2.91 17.48
N VAL A 113 10.48 -2.33 17.18
CA VAL A 113 11.11 -2.48 15.86
C VAL A 113 11.93 -3.77 15.87
N PRO A 114 11.73 -4.69 14.91
CA PRO A 114 12.57 -5.86 14.78
C PRO A 114 14.03 -5.46 14.50
N GLY A 115 14.95 -6.04 15.28
CA GLY A 115 16.39 -5.83 15.11
C GLY A 115 17.07 -7.02 14.44
N LEU A 116 18.30 -6.79 13.98
CA LEU A 116 19.20 -7.83 13.47
C LEU A 116 19.56 -8.81 14.57
N SER A 117 19.59 -10.10 14.24
CA SER A 117 20.12 -11.14 15.12
C SER A 117 21.51 -11.59 14.65
N ALA A 118 22.47 -11.64 15.58
CA ALA A 118 23.83 -12.09 15.25
C ALA A 118 23.79 -13.49 14.62
N GLY A 119 24.35 -13.63 13.42
CA GLY A 119 24.43 -14.89 12.69
C GLY A 119 23.15 -15.31 11.95
N GLU A 120 22.13 -14.44 11.85
CA GLU A 120 20.81 -14.83 11.27
C GLU A 120 20.88 -15.32 9.82
N HIS A 121 21.91 -14.93 9.08
CA HIS A 121 22.14 -15.33 7.69
C HIS A 121 23.29 -16.34 7.50
N GLU A 122 23.82 -16.95 8.57
CA GLU A 122 24.91 -17.95 8.46
C GLU A 122 24.53 -19.17 7.62
N ARG A 123 23.23 -19.50 7.55
CA ARG A 123 22.69 -20.62 6.77
C ARG A 123 22.13 -20.21 5.42
N ASN A 124 22.12 -18.91 5.12
CA ASN A 124 21.58 -18.37 3.88
C ASN A 124 22.69 -18.25 2.83
N PRO A 125 22.35 -18.15 1.54
CA PRO A 125 23.29 -17.72 0.53
C PRO A 125 23.98 -16.38 0.92
N PRO A 126 25.25 -16.15 0.53
CA PRO A 126 26.03 -15.01 1.03
C PRO A 126 25.38 -13.63 0.82
N HIS A 127 24.60 -13.47 -0.25
CA HIS A 127 23.95 -12.20 -0.58
C HIS A 127 22.94 -11.73 0.48
N PHE A 128 22.37 -12.63 1.29
CA PHE A 128 21.51 -12.26 2.43
C PHE A 128 22.32 -11.51 3.49
N ALA A 129 23.46 -12.06 3.93
CA ALA A 129 24.34 -11.38 4.88
C ALA A 129 24.88 -10.04 4.34
N MET A 130 24.96 -9.91 3.00
CA MET A 130 25.41 -8.66 2.36
C MET A 130 24.39 -7.54 2.48
N THR A 131 23.08 -7.80 2.56
CA THR A 131 22.08 -6.73 2.74
C THR A 131 22.26 -5.99 4.06
N GLN A 132 22.92 -6.61 5.05
CA GLN A 132 23.24 -6.04 6.35
C GLN A 132 24.56 -5.26 6.39
N GLN A 133 25.19 -5.02 5.24
CA GLN A 133 26.37 -4.18 5.12
C GLN A 133 25.97 -2.76 4.74
N VAL A 134 26.75 -1.75 5.13
CA VAL A 134 26.48 -0.34 4.79
C VAL A 134 26.64 -0.07 3.29
N LYS A 135 27.62 -0.72 2.65
CA LYS A 135 27.93 -0.58 1.22
C LYS A 135 28.27 -1.94 0.59
N PRO A 136 27.30 -2.85 0.43
CA PRO A 136 27.55 -4.16 -0.15
C PRO A 136 27.89 -4.06 -1.64
N ASP A 137 28.77 -4.94 -2.10
CA ASP A 137 29.10 -5.08 -3.51
C ASP A 137 28.32 -6.24 -4.16
N PHE A 138 27.18 -5.92 -4.77
CA PHE A 138 26.39 -6.88 -5.53
C PHE A 138 26.79 -6.98 -7.01
N SER A 139 27.93 -6.41 -7.43
CA SER A 139 28.38 -6.50 -8.83
C SER A 139 28.48 -7.94 -9.37
N PRO A 140 28.83 -8.99 -8.59
CA PRO A 140 28.85 -10.36 -9.10
C PRO A 140 27.50 -10.90 -9.55
N TRP A 141 26.38 -10.32 -9.09
CA TRP A 141 25.02 -10.75 -9.45
C TRP A 141 24.39 -9.93 -10.58
N ARG A 142 25.10 -8.94 -11.15
CA ARG A 142 24.57 -8.08 -12.21
C ARG A 142 24.74 -8.71 -13.60
N GLU A 143 24.09 -9.84 -13.83
CA GLU A 143 24.22 -10.61 -15.09
C GLU A 143 23.65 -9.86 -16.32
N SER A 144 22.59 -9.08 -16.15
CA SER A 144 21.88 -8.39 -17.24
C SER A 144 22.30 -6.94 -17.45
N GLY A 145 23.23 -6.41 -16.63
CA GLY A 145 23.55 -4.98 -16.59
C GLY A 145 22.52 -4.11 -15.86
N PHE A 146 21.38 -4.67 -15.45
CA PHE A 146 20.39 -3.99 -14.61
C PHE A 146 20.58 -4.36 -13.13
N GLY A 147 20.16 -3.47 -12.24
CA GLY A 147 20.08 -3.79 -10.80
C GLY A 147 19.02 -4.86 -10.53
N ILE A 148 19.29 -5.76 -9.58
CA ILE A 148 18.32 -6.73 -9.10
C ILE A 148 17.61 -6.12 -7.88
N HIS A 149 16.27 -6.17 -7.88
CA HIS A 149 15.49 -5.67 -6.76
C HIS A 149 15.86 -6.43 -5.46
N GLY A 150 16.03 -5.72 -4.35
CA GLY A 150 16.48 -6.29 -3.07
C GLY A 150 17.99 -6.55 -2.95
N MET A 151 18.79 -6.38 -4.01
CA MET A 151 20.25 -6.47 -3.92
C MET A 151 20.86 -5.09 -3.58
N GLN A 152 20.56 -4.60 -2.38
CA GLN A 152 21.07 -3.35 -1.83
C GLN A 152 21.22 -3.44 -0.30
N SER A 153 21.80 -2.41 0.33
CA SER A 153 21.80 -2.32 1.80
C SER A 153 20.37 -2.16 2.30
N HIS A 154 19.97 -2.98 3.27
CA HIS A 154 18.70 -2.90 3.98
C HIS A 154 18.84 -2.26 5.36
N LEU A 155 20.07 -1.86 5.74
CA LEU A 155 20.30 -1.12 6.97
C LEU A 155 19.60 0.23 6.92
N ARG A 156 18.86 0.54 7.98
CA ARG A 156 18.25 1.84 8.21
C ARG A 156 18.64 2.36 9.58
N ALA A 157 18.62 3.68 9.73
CA ALA A 157 18.89 4.29 11.03
C ALA A 157 17.75 3.95 12.00
N PRO A 158 18.03 3.51 13.24
CA PRO A 158 17.00 3.05 14.18
C PRO A 158 15.88 4.07 14.39
N GLU A 159 16.21 5.35 14.54
CA GLU A 159 15.22 6.42 14.72
C GLU A 159 14.28 6.58 13.52
N GLN A 160 14.74 6.29 12.30
CA GLN A 160 13.90 6.32 11.10
C GLN A 160 12.99 5.10 11.06
N MET A 161 13.53 3.91 11.39
CA MET A 161 12.76 2.67 11.40
C MET A 161 11.57 2.74 12.36
N VAL A 162 11.77 3.30 13.56
CA VAL A 162 10.70 3.43 14.56
C VAL A 162 9.54 4.27 14.01
N LYS A 163 9.81 5.40 13.35
CA LYS A 163 8.74 6.22 12.75
C LYS A 163 8.14 5.57 11.50
N ASP A 164 8.95 4.91 10.67
CA ASP A 164 8.49 4.17 9.49
C ASP A 164 7.51 3.05 9.89
N VAL A 165 7.82 2.27 10.92
CA VAL A 165 6.94 1.20 11.43
C VAL A 165 5.66 1.78 12.03
N ALA A 166 5.74 2.91 12.73
CA ALA A 166 4.56 3.58 13.28
C ALA A 166 3.58 4.01 12.18
N VAL A 167 4.08 4.62 11.11
CA VAL A 167 3.25 5.01 9.96
C VAL A 167 2.73 3.78 9.23
N TYR A 168 3.56 2.74 9.06
CA TYR A 168 3.13 1.46 8.48
C TYR A 168 1.93 0.87 9.23
N TYR A 169 1.94 0.88 10.57
CA TYR A 169 0.77 0.45 11.35
C TYR A 169 -0.42 1.40 11.18
N GLY A 170 -0.19 2.70 11.05
CA GLY A 170 -1.22 3.66 10.65
C GLY A 170 -1.90 3.30 9.33
N MET A 171 -1.10 2.97 8.30
CA MET A 171 -1.57 2.52 6.98
C MET A 171 -2.35 1.20 7.09
N VAL A 172 -1.88 0.24 7.89
CA VAL A 172 -2.60 -1.01 8.15
C VAL A 172 -3.97 -0.74 8.79
N SER A 173 -4.06 0.16 9.75
CA SER A 173 -5.33 0.48 10.41
C SER A 173 -6.29 1.26 9.50
N LEU A 174 -5.76 2.12 8.62
CA LEU A 174 -6.54 2.76 7.58
C LEU A 174 -7.08 1.73 6.57
N LEU A 175 -6.24 0.79 6.15
CA LEU A 175 -6.64 -0.33 5.29
C LEU A 175 -7.73 -1.18 5.94
N ASP A 176 -7.56 -1.56 7.21
CA ASP A 176 -8.50 -2.36 8.00
C ASP A 176 -9.89 -1.70 8.05
N LYS A 177 -9.95 -0.39 8.31
CA LYS A 177 -11.21 0.38 8.25
C LYS A 177 -11.95 0.21 6.93
N TYR A 178 -11.24 0.29 5.80
CA TYR A 178 -11.86 0.22 4.47
C TYR A 178 -12.17 -1.21 4.02
N ILE A 179 -11.43 -2.21 4.51
CA ILE A 179 -11.83 -3.62 4.38
C ILE A 179 -13.14 -3.85 5.14
N GLY A 180 -13.23 -3.37 6.39
CA GLY A 180 -14.44 -3.45 7.21
C GLY A 180 -15.65 -2.89 6.49
N ARG A 181 -15.53 -1.72 5.85
CA ARG A 181 -16.60 -1.13 5.03
C ARG A 181 -17.08 -2.01 3.87
N ILE A 182 -16.18 -2.71 3.18
CA ILE A 182 -16.56 -3.63 2.11
C ILE A 182 -17.36 -4.80 2.68
N LEU A 183 -16.92 -5.35 3.82
CA LEU A 183 -17.62 -6.45 4.49
C LEU A 183 -18.99 -6.01 5.01
N ASP A 184 -19.08 -4.83 5.63
CA ASP A 184 -20.35 -4.24 6.07
C ASP A 184 -21.30 -4.03 4.89
N SER A 185 -20.78 -3.62 3.73
CA SER A 185 -21.61 -3.48 2.52
C SER A 185 -22.08 -4.82 1.99
N LEU A 186 -21.23 -5.87 2.02
CA LEU A 186 -21.58 -7.22 1.61
C LEU A 186 -22.74 -7.77 2.47
N ASP A 187 -22.69 -7.55 3.78
CA ASP A 187 -23.76 -7.86 4.73
C ASP A 187 -25.03 -7.05 4.41
N ALA A 188 -24.89 -5.74 4.23
CA ALA A 188 -26.02 -4.83 4.02
C ALA A 188 -26.83 -5.13 2.74
N VAL A 189 -26.17 -5.63 1.69
CA VAL A 189 -26.84 -6.03 0.44
C VAL A 189 -27.28 -7.50 0.43
N GLY A 190 -27.12 -8.23 1.54
CA GLY A 190 -27.60 -9.60 1.71
C GLY A 190 -26.79 -10.66 0.98
N LEU A 191 -25.54 -10.35 0.60
CA LEU A 191 -24.66 -11.27 -0.14
C LEU A 191 -23.75 -12.11 0.75
N ALA A 192 -23.62 -11.77 2.03
CA ALA A 192 -22.62 -12.34 2.94
C ALA A 192 -22.73 -13.86 3.13
N ASP A 193 -23.94 -14.37 3.33
CA ASP A 193 -24.17 -15.81 3.58
C ASP A 193 -23.81 -16.71 2.38
N ASN A 194 -23.70 -16.15 1.18
CA ASN A 194 -23.43 -16.88 -0.07
C ASN A 194 -22.19 -16.35 -0.80
N THR A 195 -21.24 -15.74 -0.09
CA THR A 195 -19.99 -15.21 -0.67
C THR A 195 -18.78 -15.82 0.02
N LEU A 196 -17.85 -16.39 -0.76
CA LEU A 196 -16.53 -16.76 -0.25
C LEU A 196 -15.62 -15.52 -0.24
N VAL A 197 -15.19 -15.11 0.95
CA VAL A 197 -14.20 -14.02 1.11
C VAL A 197 -12.80 -14.61 1.27
N VAL A 198 -11.89 -14.21 0.40
CA VAL A 198 -10.46 -14.55 0.47
C VAL A 198 -9.68 -13.28 0.72
N PHE A 199 -9.00 -13.22 1.87
CA PHE A 199 -8.08 -12.14 2.22
C PHE A 199 -6.65 -12.66 2.23
N THR A 200 -5.76 -12.00 1.49
CA THR A 200 -4.34 -12.37 1.40
C THR A 200 -3.49 -11.14 1.08
N SER A 201 -2.17 -11.28 1.27
CA SER A 201 -1.16 -10.38 0.74
C SER A 201 -0.39 -11.07 -0.40
N ASP A 202 0.25 -10.31 -1.26
CA ASP A 202 1.17 -10.81 -2.28
C ASP A 202 2.51 -11.24 -1.66
N HIS A 203 2.99 -10.50 -0.66
CA HIS A 203 4.17 -10.83 0.14
C HIS A 203 4.15 -10.18 1.54
N GLY A 204 5.16 -10.48 2.35
CA GLY A 204 5.43 -9.80 3.62
C GLY A 204 6.37 -8.61 3.45
N HIS A 205 6.64 -7.88 4.53
CA HIS A 205 7.54 -6.72 4.50
C HIS A 205 8.63 -6.81 5.57
N LEU A 206 9.86 -6.48 5.19
CA LEU A 206 11.03 -6.48 6.08
C LEU A 206 11.40 -5.05 6.46
N PHE A 207 11.60 -4.82 7.75
CA PHE A 207 12.10 -3.54 8.25
C PHE A 207 13.60 -3.54 8.54
N GLY A 208 14.31 -4.60 8.14
CA GLY A 208 15.74 -4.74 8.33
C GLY A 208 16.18 -6.11 8.83
N GLN A 209 15.25 -7.05 9.08
CA GLN A 209 15.58 -8.46 9.38
C GLN A 209 16.05 -9.24 8.15
#